data_AF-A0A843ELD8-F1
#
_entry.id   AF-A0A843ELD8-F1
#
_cell.length_a   1.000
_cell.length_b   1.000
_cell.length_c   1.000
_cell.angle_alpha   90.00
_cell.angle_beta   90.00
_cell.angle_gamma   90.00
#
_symmetry.space_group_name_H-M   'P 1'
#
loop_
_entity.id
_entity.type
_entity.pdbx_description
1 polymer ?
#
loop_
_entity_poly.entity_id
_entity_poly.type
_entity_poly.pdbx_seq_one_letter_code
_entity_poly.pdbx_strand_id
1 'polypeptide(L)'
;SVAVHEMAMTLVGPIGLILTIIGVVVCPITTGDTSLRSSRITIADELNLNHEKLISRLKIAIPLFLVSFGLSFVDFGLIWRYFAWAQLIVATIVLYAASAYLIQKEKPYIIALLPAIICTLIAFAYILQAPEGLRLPSMTANIISVIATVIIGIIFIKKFKS
;
A
#
# COMPACT_ATOMS: atom_id res chain seq x y z
N SER A 1 -3.22 0.20 -24.84
CA SER A 1 -3.71 -1.01 -25.52
C SER A 1 -2.76 -1.52 -26.61
N VAL A 2 -2.05 -0.67 -27.36
CA VAL A 2 -1.09 -1.12 -28.40
C VAL A 2 0.13 -1.87 -27.84
N ALA A 3 0.72 -1.41 -26.72
CA ALA A 3 1.91 -2.05 -26.13
C ALA A 3 1.67 -3.48 -25.62
N VAL A 4 0.46 -3.79 -25.12
CA VAL A 4 0.12 -5.13 -24.61
C VAL A 4 -0.08 -6.13 -25.75
N HIS A 5 -0.63 -5.66 -26.88
CA HIS A 5 -0.89 -6.52 -28.04
C HIS A 5 0.41 -6.95 -28.72
N GLU A 6 1.37 -6.03 -28.90
CA GLU A 6 2.68 -6.37 -29.47
C GLU A 6 3.47 -7.32 -28.57
N MET A 7 3.53 -7.05 -27.25
CA MET A 7 4.25 -7.90 -26.29
C MET A 7 3.64 -9.31 -26.18
N ALA A 8 2.31 -9.44 -26.17
CA ALA A 8 1.65 -10.73 -26.10
C ALA A 8 1.81 -11.56 -27.39
N MET A 9 1.82 -10.89 -28.56
CA MET A 9 2.06 -11.54 -29.85
C MET A 9 3.51 -12.01 -30.02
N THR A 10 4.50 -11.30 -29.48
CA THR A 10 5.92 -11.71 -29.57
C THR A 10 6.31 -12.79 -28.56
N LEU A 11 5.67 -12.86 -27.38
CA LEU A 11 6.15 -13.72 -26.29
C LEU A 11 5.31 -14.99 -26.03
N VAL A 12 4.00 -14.99 -26.32
CA VAL A 12 3.07 -16.07 -25.86
C VAL A 12 2.10 -16.56 -26.94
N GLY A 13 1.96 -15.85 -28.07
CA GLY A 13 1.04 -16.21 -29.15
C GLY A 13 -0.44 -15.90 -28.85
N PRO A 14 -1.37 -16.23 -29.77
CA PRO A 14 -2.77 -15.76 -29.73
C PRO A 14 -3.57 -16.23 -28.49
N ILE A 15 -3.22 -17.37 -27.90
CA ILE A 15 -3.84 -17.88 -26.66
C ILE A 15 -3.38 -17.08 -25.44
N GLY A 16 -2.12 -16.65 -25.41
CA GLY A 16 -1.58 -15.81 -24.33
C GLY A 16 -2.16 -14.41 -24.29
N LEU A 17 -2.54 -13.86 -25.45
CA LEU A 17 -3.20 -12.56 -25.56
C LEU A 17 -4.58 -12.59 -24.86
N ILE A 18 -5.38 -13.63 -25.08
CA ILE A 18 -6.71 -13.78 -24.46
C ILE A 18 -6.57 -13.87 -22.93
N LEU A 19 -5.62 -14.67 -22.44
CA LEU A 19 -5.39 -14.82 -21.00
C LEU A 19 -4.90 -13.50 -20.36
N THR A 20 -4.05 -12.75 -21.07
CA THR A 20 -3.53 -11.45 -20.61
C THR A 20 -4.64 -10.41 -20.52
N ILE A 21 -5.56 -10.36 -21.50
CA ILE A 21 -6.69 -9.42 -21.46
C ILE A 21 -7.61 -9.73 -20.29
N ILE A 22 -7.95 -11.00 -20.07
CA ILE A 22 -8.79 -11.41 -18.93
C ILE A 22 -8.09 -11.06 -17.61
N GLY A 23 -6.80 -11.38 -17.46
CA GLY A 23 -6.05 -11.10 -16.23
C GLY A 23 -5.92 -9.60 -15.93
N VAL A 24 -5.59 -8.79 -16.94
CA VAL A 24 -5.37 -7.34 -16.78
C VAL A 24 -6.68 -6.56 -16.62
N VAL A 25 -7.80 -7.04 -17.17
CA VAL A 25 -9.08 -6.32 -17.09
C VAL A 25 -9.94 -6.80 -15.92
N VAL A 26 -10.07 -8.11 -15.70
CA VAL A 26 -10.98 -8.66 -14.67
C VAL A 26 -10.45 -8.44 -13.26
N CYS A 27 -9.13 -8.58 -13.06
CA CYS A 27 -8.52 -8.45 -11.74
C CYS A 27 -8.70 -7.04 -11.15
N PRO A 28 -8.39 -5.93 -11.85
CA PRO A 28 -8.61 -4.59 -11.31
C PRO A 28 -10.08 -4.26 -11.04
N ILE A 29 -11.00 -4.75 -11.87
CA ILE A 29 -12.45 -4.54 -11.66
C ILE A 29 -12.90 -5.23 -10.37
N THR A 30 -12.47 -6.47 -10.15
CA THR A 30 -12.86 -7.26 -8.97
C THR A 30 -12.24 -6.71 -7.69
N THR A 31 -10.96 -6.33 -7.74
CA THR A 31 -10.27 -5.67 -6.62
C THR A 31 -10.86 -4.29 -6.34
N GLY A 32 -11.31 -3.57 -7.37
CA GLY A 32 -12.01 -2.28 -7.25
C GLY A 32 -13.37 -2.39 -6.55
N ASP A 33 -14.22 -3.34 -6.93
CA ASP A 33 -15.50 -3.56 -6.24
C ASP A 33 -15.28 -3.99 -4.78
N THR A 34 -14.29 -4.86 -4.55
CA THR A 34 -13.91 -5.30 -3.20
C THR A 34 -13.39 -4.14 -2.36
N SER A 35 -12.59 -3.23 -2.93
CA SER A 35 -12.03 -2.09 -2.19
C SER A 35 -13.09 -1.04 -1.85
N LEU A 36 -14.06 -0.78 -2.73
CA LEU A 36 -15.19 0.10 -2.45
C LEU A 36 -16.07 -0.46 -1.34
N ARG A 37 -16.33 -1.77 -1.35
CA ARG A 37 -17.06 -2.46 -0.29
C ARG A 37 -16.34 -2.39 1.05
N SER A 38 -15.03 -2.68 1.08
CA SER A 38 -14.23 -2.64 2.30
C SER A 38 -14.12 -1.22 2.87
N SER A 39 -13.89 -0.22 2.01
CA SER A 39 -13.82 1.19 2.43
C SER A 39 -15.11 1.66 3.09
N ARG A 40 -16.27 1.25 2.55
CA ARG A 40 -17.58 1.54 3.15
C ARG A 40 -17.70 0.96 4.57
N ILE A 41 -17.23 -0.27 4.78
CA ILE A 41 -17.29 -0.93 6.10
C ILE A 41 -16.38 -0.18 7.09
N THR A 42 -15.14 0.12 6.70
CA THR A 42 -14.19 0.88 7.54
C THR A 42 -14.75 2.25 7.95
N ILE A 43 -15.35 2.99 7.02
CA ILE A 43 -15.96 4.30 7.32
C ILE A 43 -17.17 4.15 8.26
N ALA A 44 -17.97 3.10 8.07
CA ALA A 44 -19.13 2.85 8.92
C ALA A 44 -18.73 2.46 10.35
N ASP A 45 -17.63 1.72 10.51
CA ASP A 45 -17.07 1.34 11.82
C ASP A 45 -16.49 2.56 12.56
N GLU A 46 -15.72 3.41 11.88
CA GLU A 46 -15.17 4.66 12.47
C GLU A 46 -16.27 5.62 12.94
N LEU A 47 -17.38 5.70 12.20
CA LEU A 47 -18.53 6.56 12.54
C LEU A 47 -19.53 5.91 13.50
N ASN A 48 -19.27 4.67 13.96
CA ASN A 48 -20.18 3.87 14.81
C ASN A 48 -21.65 3.88 14.30
N LEU A 49 -21.84 3.86 12.98
CA LEU A 49 -23.17 3.91 12.38
C LEU A 49 -23.81 2.52 12.41
N ASN A 50 -24.88 2.37 13.21
CA ASN A 50 -25.65 1.14 13.29
C ASN A 50 -26.16 0.68 11.91
N HIS A 51 -25.79 -0.54 11.55
CA HIS A 51 -25.84 -1.14 10.20
C HIS A 51 -27.26 -1.56 9.71
N GLU A 52 -28.33 -0.87 10.10
CA GLU A 52 -29.70 -1.35 9.83
C GLU A 52 -30.39 -0.77 8.59
N LYS A 53 -30.03 0.42 8.10
CA LYS A 53 -30.81 1.08 7.02
C LYS A 53 -30.08 1.19 5.69
N LEU A 54 -30.75 0.76 4.63
CA LEU A 54 -30.35 0.88 3.21
C LEU A 54 -30.02 2.35 2.82
N ILE A 55 -30.65 3.31 3.50
CA ILE A 55 -30.42 4.75 3.35
C ILE A 55 -29.04 5.18 3.90
N SER A 56 -28.55 4.56 4.97
CA SER A 56 -27.19 4.81 5.50
C SER A 56 -26.12 4.31 4.52
N ARG A 57 -26.42 3.22 3.80
CA ARG A 57 -25.53 2.65 2.78
C ARG A 57 -25.33 3.59 1.59
N LEU A 58 -26.39 4.24 1.11
CA LEU A 58 -26.29 5.23 0.03
C LEU A 58 -25.58 6.50 0.47
N LYS A 59 -25.79 6.97 1.71
CA LYS A 59 -25.13 8.17 2.24
C LYS A 59 -23.60 8.05 2.32
N ILE A 60 -23.06 6.85 2.52
CA ILE A 60 -21.60 6.58 2.50
C ILE A 60 -21.11 6.26 1.08
N ALA A 61 -21.93 5.57 0.26
CA ALA A 61 -21.54 5.20 -1.09
C ALA A 61 -21.41 6.42 -2.04
N ILE A 62 -22.30 7.41 -1.94
CA ILE A 62 -22.27 8.62 -2.78
C ILE A 62 -20.96 9.41 -2.61
N PRO A 63 -20.51 9.79 -1.40
CA PRO A 63 -19.25 10.49 -1.24
C PRO A 63 -18.05 9.63 -1.64
N LEU A 64 -18.07 8.31 -1.37
CA LEU A 64 -17.02 7.41 -1.81
C LEU A 64 -16.90 7.35 -3.35
N PHE A 65 -18.03 7.35 -4.04
CA PHE A 65 -18.09 7.39 -5.50
C PHE A 65 -17.62 8.75 -6.04
N LEU A 66 -17.98 9.85 -5.37
CA LEU A 66 -17.55 11.20 -5.73
C LEU A 66 -16.03 11.36 -5.61
N VAL A 67 -15.43 10.84 -4.53
CA VAL A 67 -13.98 10.81 -4.33
C VAL A 67 -13.31 9.94 -5.39
N SER A 68 -13.88 8.76 -5.68
CA SER A 68 -13.37 7.87 -6.72
C SER A 68 -13.41 8.52 -8.11
N PHE A 69 -14.47 9.28 -8.41
CA PHE A 69 -14.59 10.05 -9.64
C PHE A 69 -13.59 11.21 -9.69
N GLY A 70 -13.34 11.87 -8.55
CA GLY A 70 -12.30 12.89 -8.41
C GLY A 70 -10.90 12.36 -8.68
N LEU A 71 -10.60 11.13 -8.21
CA LEU A 71 -9.33 10.46 -8.51
C LEU A 71 -9.13 10.19 -10.00
N SER A 72 -10.19 10.07 -10.81
CA SER A 72 -10.06 9.88 -12.27
C SER A 72 -9.43 11.08 -12.99
N PHE A 73 -9.42 12.27 -12.37
CA PHE A 73 -8.74 13.45 -12.92
C PHE A 73 -7.25 13.52 -12.55
N VAL A 74 -6.78 12.66 -11.65
CA VAL A 74 -5.39 12.60 -11.21
C VAL A 74 -4.62 11.60 -12.09
N ASP A 75 -3.37 11.90 -12.40
CA ASP A 75 -2.51 11.01 -13.19
C ASP A 75 -2.41 9.62 -12.55
N PHE A 76 -2.72 8.57 -13.33
CA PHE A 76 -2.71 7.19 -12.85
C PHE A 76 -1.33 6.77 -12.32
N GLY A 77 -0.25 7.30 -12.90
CA GLY A 77 1.11 7.06 -12.44
C GLY A 77 1.37 7.62 -11.04
N LEU A 78 0.78 8.77 -10.69
CA LEU A 78 0.89 9.33 -9.34
C LEU A 78 0.13 8.47 -8.32
N ILE A 79 -1.13 8.13 -8.63
CA ILE A 79 -1.98 7.28 -7.77
C ILE A 79 -1.29 5.93 -7.51
N TRP A 80 -0.76 5.30 -8.56
CA TRP A 80 -0.10 4.01 -8.46
C TRP A 80 1.14 4.06 -7.57
N ARG A 81 1.95 5.13 -7.67
CA ARG A 81 3.14 5.29 -6.83
C ARG A 81 2.77 5.47 -5.34
N TYR A 82 1.72 6.24 -5.04
CA TYR A 82 1.19 6.36 -3.68
C TYR A 82 0.61 5.04 -3.16
N PHE A 83 -0.12 4.31 -4.01
CA PHE A 83 -0.69 3.02 -3.65
C PHE A 83 0.40 1.98 -3.34
N ALA A 84 1.45 1.91 -4.15
CA ALA A 84 2.61 1.05 -3.89
C ALA A 84 3.36 1.44 -2.60
N TRP A 85 3.51 2.75 -2.34
CA TRP A 85 4.12 3.23 -1.11
C TRP A 85 3.26 2.93 0.13
N ALA A 86 1.94 3.08 0.05
CA ALA A 86 1.04 2.73 1.14
C ALA A 86 1.12 1.23 1.47
N GLN A 87 1.18 0.36 0.46
CA GLN A 87 1.39 -1.08 0.67
C GLN A 87 2.73 -1.39 1.33
N LEU A 88 3.79 -0.67 0.97
CA LEU A 88 5.10 -0.79 1.62
C LEU A 88 5.00 -0.46 3.11
N ILE A 89 4.29 0.59 3.50
CA ILE A 89 4.10 0.95 4.92
C ILE A 89 3.31 -0.13 5.66
N VAL A 90 2.21 -0.61 5.08
CA VAL A 90 1.39 -1.66 5.71
C VAL A 90 2.21 -2.93 5.90
N ALA A 91 2.97 -3.34 4.88
CA ALA A 91 3.90 -4.48 4.98
C ALA A 91 4.95 -4.27 6.09
N THR A 92 5.48 -3.05 6.21
CA THR A 92 6.46 -2.69 7.25
C THR A 92 5.86 -2.83 8.65
N ILE A 93 4.65 -2.32 8.88
CA ILE A 93 3.94 -2.42 10.17
C ILE A 93 3.67 -3.89 10.53
N VAL A 94 3.21 -4.69 9.57
CA VAL A 94 2.96 -6.12 9.77
C VAL A 94 4.26 -6.87 10.09
N LEU A 95 5.37 -6.55 9.43
CA LEU A 95 6.67 -7.14 9.74
C LEU A 95 7.15 -6.78 11.15
N TYR A 96 6.96 -5.54 11.61
CA TYR A 96 7.25 -5.18 13.00
C TYR A 96 6.35 -5.91 14.00
N ALA A 97 5.06 -6.08 13.69
CA ALA A 97 4.15 -6.87 14.52
C ALA A 97 4.58 -8.36 14.57
N ALA A 98 4.99 -8.93 13.44
CA ALA A 98 5.53 -10.28 13.37
C ALA A 98 6.84 -10.43 14.15
N SER A 99 7.76 -9.46 14.03
CA SER A 99 8.98 -9.41 14.84
C SER A 99 8.67 -9.35 16.34
N ALA A 100 7.68 -8.54 16.75
CA ALA A 100 7.26 -8.42 18.15
C ALA A 100 6.71 -9.75 18.69
N TYR A 101 5.92 -10.44 17.87
CA TYR A 101 5.41 -11.77 18.19
C TYR A 101 6.52 -12.82 18.30
N LEU A 102 7.52 -12.81 17.40
CA LEU A 102 8.65 -13.73 17.44
C LEU A 102 9.53 -13.52 18.69
N ILE A 103 9.70 -12.26 19.13
CA ILE A 103 10.44 -11.94 20.36
C ILE A 103 9.73 -12.54 21.58
N GLN A 104 8.41 -12.37 21.69
CA GLN A 104 7.62 -12.96 22.79
C GLN A 104 7.66 -14.49 22.81
N LYS A 105 7.92 -15.13 21.66
CA LYS A 105 8.04 -16.59 21.53
C LYS A 105 9.49 -17.08 21.60
N GLU A 106 10.45 -16.21 21.93
CA GLU A 106 11.90 -16.50 21.98
C GLU A 106 12.46 -17.15 20.69
N LYS A 107 11.82 -16.86 19.55
CA LYS A 107 12.22 -17.34 18.22
C LYS A 107 13.15 -16.33 17.53
N PRO A 108 13.90 -16.73 16.49
CA PRO A 108 14.80 -15.82 15.77
C PRO A 108 14.02 -14.66 15.10
N TYR A 109 13.91 -13.55 15.82
CA TYR A 109 13.18 -12.35 15.39
C TYR A 109 13.90 -11.57 14.27
N ILE A 110 15.19 -11.83 14.09
CA ILE A 110 16.07 -11.18 13.09
C ILE A 110 15.53 -11.37 11.67
N ILE A 111 14.89 -12.52 11.40
CA ILE A 111 14.36 -12.87 10.07
C ILE A 111 13.25 -11.91 9.63
N ALA A 112 12.41 -11.45 10.56
CA ALA A 112 11.36 -10.46 10.28
C ALA A 112 11.85 -9.01 10.48
N LEU A 113 12.81 -8.80 11.40
CA LEU A 113 13.30 -7.46 11.76
C LEU A 113 14.19 -6.86 10.68
N LEU A 114 15.05 -7.66 10.05
CA LEU A 114 15.92 -7.20 8.97
C LEU A 114 15.13 -6.63 7.78
N PRO A 115 14.14 -7.35 7.19
CA PRO A 115 13.31 -6.78 6.13
C PRO A 115 12.45 -5.62 6.64
N ALA A 116 11.97 -5.63 7.89
CA ALA A 116 11.22 -4.49 8.45
C ALA A 116 12.04 -3.19 8.43
N ILE A 117 13.30 -3.25 8.87
CA ILE A 117 14.22 -2.10 8.89
C ILE A 117 14.48 -1.59 7.46
N ILE A 118 14.75 -2.48 6.51
CA ILE A 118 14.97 -2.09 5.10
C ILE A 118 13.71 -1.43 4.52
N CYS A 119 12.53 -2.00 4.77
CA CYS A 119 11.27 -1.44 4.30
C CYS A 119 10.97 -0.07 4.91
N THR A 120 11.31 0.18 6.19
CA THR A 120 11.21 1.55 6.76
C THR A 120 12.09 2.53 6.02
N LEU A 121 13.35 2.16 5.73
CA LEU A 121 14.29 3.05 5.06
C LEU A 121 13.76 3.44 3.69
N ILE A 122 13.24 2.48 2.93
CA ILE A 122 12.65 2.73 1.61
C ILE A 122 11.39 3.60 1.74
N ALA A 123 10.53 3.35 2.74
CA ALA A 123 9.32 4.14 2.96
C ALA A 123 9.63 5.61 3.32
N PHE A 124 10.63 5.84 4.19
CA PHE A 124 11.09 7.19 4.56
C PHE A 124 11.82 7.89 3.42
N ALA A 125 12.70 7.19 2.70
CA ALA A 125 13.38 7.76 1.54
C ALA A 125 12.36 8.22 0.48
N TYR A 126 11.32 7.41 0.23
CA TYR A 126 10.28 7.76 -0.73
C TYR A 126 9.52 9.04 -0.33
N ILE A 127 9.06 9.18 0.92
CA ILE A 127 8.29 10.37 1.32
C ILE A 127 9.12 11.66 1.33
N LEU A 128 10.42 11.55 1.64
CA LEU A 128 11.35 12.68 1.69
C LEU A 128 11.80 13.12 0.29
N GLN A 129 11.97 12.17 -0.64
CA GLN A 129 12.50 12.41 -1.98
C GLN A 129 11.41 12.61 -3.04
N ALA A 130 10.18 12.14 -2.80
CA ALA A 130 9.11 12.25 -3.78
C ALA A 130 8.86 13.72 -4.16
N PRO A 131 8.62 14.01 -5.46
CA PRO A 131 8.34 15.36 -5.95
C PRO A 131 7.05 15.96 -5.34
N GLU A 132 6.18 15.11 -4.82
CA GLU A 132 4.92 15.47 -4.14
C GLU A 132 5.06 15.58 -2.60
N GLY A 133 6.22 15.18 -2.06
CA GLY A 133 6.53 15.22 -0.62
C GLY A 133 7.30 16.49 -0.25
N LEU A 134 8.43 16.31 0.45
CA LEU A 134 9.28 17.43 0.87
C LEU A 134 10.26 17.93 -0.20
N ARG A 135 10.30 17.28 -1.39
CA ARG A 135 11.18 17.64 -2.53
C ARG A 135 12.64 17.84 -2.14
N LEU A 136 13.14 17.08 -1.17
CA LEU A 136 14.49 17.26 -0.66
C LEU A 136 15.53 16.67 -1.62
N PRO A 137 16.76 17.24 -1.64
CA PRO A 137 17.87 16.64 -2.37
C PRO A 137 18.08 15.18 -1.94
N SER A 138 18.36 14.31 -2.90
CA SER A 138 18.53 12.86 -2.70
C SER A 138 19.49 12.50 -1.56
N MET A 139 20.52 13.33 -1.34
CA MET A 139 21.50 13.13 -0.29
C MET A 139 20.93 13.43 1.10
N THR A 140 20.21 14.54 1.26
CA THR A 140 19.56 14.91 2.53
C THR A 140 18.42 13.97 2.89
N ALA A 141 17.62 13.56 1.90
CA ALA A 141 16.53 12.61 2.10
C ALA A 141 17.03 11.23 2.59
N ASN A 142 18.11 10.71 2.01
CA ASN A 142 18.70 9.44 2.43
C ASN A 142 19.34 9.50 3.82
N ILE A 143 19.98 10.61 4.19
CA ILE A 143 20.57 10.77 5.53
C ILE A 143 19.46 10.76 6.60
N ILE A 144 18.38 11.50 6.37
CA ILE A 144 17.25 11.58 7.31
C ILE A 144 16.53 10.22 7.41
N SER A 145 16.34 9.51 6.29
CA SER A 145 15.70 8.19 6.30
C SER A 145 16.52 7.16 7.07
N VAL A 146 17.85 7.16 6.91
CA VAL A 146 18.75 6.30 7.69
C VAL A 146 18.65 6.60 9.18
N ILE A 147 18.67 7.89 9.57
CA ILE A 147 18.55 8.29 10.97
C ILE A 147 17.19 7.84 11.55
N ALA A 148 16.09 8.04 10.81
CA ALA A 148 14.76 7.62 11.24
C ALA A 148 14.66 6.10 11.42
N THR A 149 15.20 5.33 10.47
CA THR A 149 15.25 3.86 10.55
C THR A 149 16.08 3.37 11.74
N VAL A 150 17.22 3.99 12.02
CA VAL A 150 18.05 3.65 13.18
C VAL A 150 17.31 3.95 14.49
N ILE A 151 16.65 5.10 14.59
CA ILE A 151 15.85 5.47 15.78
C ILE A 151 14.73 4.45 16.02
N ILE A 152 13.97 4.09 14.98
CA ILE A 152 12.87 3.11 15.10
C ILE A 152 13.41 1.72 15.48
N GLY A 153 14.53 1.31 14.89
CA GLY A 153 15.22 0.06 15.25
C GLY A 153 15.65 0.03 16.72
N ILE A 154 16.22 1.13 17.24
CA ILE A 154 16.62 1.25 18.64
C ILE A 154 15.41 1.24 19.57
N ILE A 155 14.35 1.98 19.25
CA ILE A 155 13.10 2.00 20.04
C ILE A 155 12.50 0.61 20.12
N PHE A 156 12.48 -0.12 19.00
CA PHE A 156 11.94 -1.47 18.94
C PHE A 156 12.75 -2.44 19.81
N ILE A 157 14.07 -2.45 19.68
CA ILE A 157 14.93 -3.33 20.50
C ILE A 157 14.81 -2.97 21.99
N LYS A 158 14.76 -1.68 22.35
CA LYS A 158 14.64 -1.24 23.75
C LYS A 158 13.30 -1.60 24.37
N LYS A 159 12.21 -1.58 23.59
CA LYS A 159 10.86 -1.90 24.07
C LYS A 159 10.61 -3.40 24.21
N PHE A 160 11.28 -4.24 23.42
CA PHE A 160 11.05 -5.68 23.41
C PHE A 160 12.13 -6.51 24.13
N LYS A 161 13.28 -5.92 24.47
CA LYS A 161 14.32 -6.53 25.32
C LYS A 161 14.22 -6.11 26.80
N SER A 162 13.28 -5.23 27.15
CA SER A 162 12.95 -4.84 28.53
C SER A 162 11.73 -5.58 29.03
#